data_AF-A0A076MWE5-F1
#
_entry.id   AF-A0A076MWE5-F1
#
_cell.length_a   1.000
_cell.length_b   1.000
_cell.length_c   1.000
_cell.angle_alpha   90.00
_cell.angle_beta   90.00
_cell.angle_gamma   90.00
#
_symmetry.space_group_name_H-M   'P 1'
#
loop_
_entity.id
_entity.type
_entity.pdbx_description
1 polymer ?
#
loop_
_entity_poly.entity_id
_entity_poly.type
_entity_poly.pdbx_seq_one_letter_code
_entity_poly.pdbx_strand_id
1 'polypeptide(L)'
;MQLDVFLGMRAIERTLGGLEVAIEQLRYTQKMAALDNVTLRAIPKTDDFNPADMGPFVLYEFPVGQPIVYFEPYGSSNFARPQAVPAQVRAVEVLEEMAMSPDEAHRGCHHTNGETTP
;
A
#
# COMPACT_ATOMS: atom_id res chain seq x y z
N MET A 1 0.57 -10.48 16.04
CA MET A 1 1.28 -10.17 14.79
C MET A 1 0.54 -9.01 14.16
N GLN A 2 1.16 -7.84 14.12
CA GLN A 2 0.59 -6.62 13.53
C GLN A 2 0.89 -6.61 12.03
N LEU A 3 -0.04 -6.13 11.21
CA LEU A 3 0.13 -5.94 9.78
C LEU A 3 -0.19 -4.49 9.41
N ASP A 4 0.83 -3.76 9.00
CA ASP A 4 0.71 -2.42 8.46
C ASP A 4 0.73 -2.48 6.92
N VAL A 5 -0.32 -1.96 6.30
CA VAL A 5 -0.50 -1.98 4.85
C VAL A 5 -0.56 -0.56 4.32
N PHE A 6 0.34 -0.24 3.39
CA PHE A 6 0.33 1.01 2.65
C PHE A 6 -0.16 0.74 1.23
N LEU A 7 -1.28 1.37 0.85
CA LEU A 7 -1.89 1.16 -0.46
C LEU A 7 -1.98 2.49 -1.21
N GLY A 8 -1.35 2.56 -2.39
CA GLY A 8 -1.44 3.74 -3.24
C GLY A 8 -2.87 4.00 -3.71
N MET A 9 -3.31 5.25 -3.65
CA MET A 9 -4.67 5.63 -4.07
C MET A 9 -4.93 5.32 -5.55
N ARG A 10 -3.91 5.40 -6.42
CA ARG A 10 -4.02 4.97 -7.82
C ARG A 10 -4.33 3.48 -7.97
N ALA A 11 -3.92 2.63 -7.04
CA ALA A 11 -4.25 1.20 -7.05
C ALA A 11 -5.69 0.94 -6.60
N ILE A 12 -6.19 1.72 -5.63
CA ILE A 12 -7.58 1.67 -5.12
C ILE A 12 -8.57 2.04 -6.21
N GLU A 13 -8.27 3.07 -7.00
CA GLU A 13 -9.15 3.60 -8.04
C GLU A 13 -9.13 2.78 -9.34
N ARG A 14 -8.15 1.89 -9.50
CA ARG A 14 -7.96 1.16 -10.75
C ARG A 14 -9.02 0.05 -10.90
N THR A 15 -9.82 0.13 -11.94
CA THR A 15 -10.90 -0.84 -12.23
C THR A 15 -10.40 -2.08 -12.99
N LEU A 16 -9.35 -2.72 -12.47
CA LEU A 16 -8.85 -3.98 -13.04
C LEU A 16 -9.90 -5.08 -12.92
N GLY A 17 -10.22 -5.73 -14.05
CA GLY A 17 -11.27 -6.75 -14.10
C GLY A 17 -12.70 -6.20 -14.17
N GLY A 18 -12.87 -4.87 -14.29
CA GLY A 18 -14.18 -4.22 -14.40
C GLY A 18 -14.72 -3.70 -13.06
N LEU A 19 -15.85 -2.99 -13.12
CA LEU A 19 -16.42 -2.30 -11.96
C LEU A 19 -16.87 -3.26 -10.85
N GLU A 20 -17.47 -4.39 -11.21
CA GLU A 20 -17.93 -5.39 -10.24
C GLU A 20 -16.76 -5.95 -9.43
N VAL A 21 -15.68 -6.33 -10.11
CA VAL A 21 -14.44 -6.80 -9.46
C VAL A 21 -13.86 -5.70 -8.57
N ALA A 22 -13.77 -4.46 -9.06
CA ALA A 22 -13.25 -3.35 -8.26
C ALA A 22 -14.05 -3.14 -6.96
N ILE A 23 -15.38 -3.23 -7.02
CA ILE A 23 -16.25 -3.14 -5.84
C ILE A 23 -15.98 -4.30 -4.87
N GLU A 24 -15.82 -5.52 -5.36
CA GLU A 24 -15.49 -6.68 -4.53
C GLU A 24 -14.12 -6.53 -3.86
N GLN A 25 -13.11 -6.04 -4.57
CA GLN A 25 -11.77 -5.77 -4.02
C GLN A 25 -11.83 -4.70 -2.92
N LEU A 26 -12.60 -3.63 -3.09
CA LEU A 26 -12.77 -2.60 -2.06
C LEU A 26 -13.49 -3.14 -0.82
N ARG A 27 -14.55 -3.95 -1.00
CA ARG A 27 -15.24 -4.62 0.10
C ARG A 27 -14.32 -5.57 0.86
N TYR A 28 -13.50 -6.34 0.16
CA TYR A 28 -12.51 -7.20 0.78
C TYR A 28 -11.46 -6.39 1.55
N THR A 29 -10.97 -5.30 0.97
CA THR A 29 -10.03 -4.38 1.62
C THR A 29 -10.60 -3.81 2.92
N GLN A 30 -11.87 -3.37 2.91
CA GLN A 30 -12.57 -2.92 4.13
C GLN A 30 -12.71 -4.04 5.17
N LYS A 31 -13.05 -5.26 4.74
CA LYS A 31 -13.14 -6.42 5.63
C LYS A 31 -11.80 -6.71 6.31
N MET A 32 -10.69 -6.63 5.58
CA MET A 32 -9.35 -6.84 6.14
C MET A 32 -8.95 -5.72 7.10
N ALA A 33 -9.28 -4.46 6.77
CA ALA A 33 -9.02 -3.31 7.63
C ALA A 33 -9.83 -3.32 8.94
N ALA A 34 -10.88 -4.13 9.03
CA ALA A 34 -11.67 -4.30 10.26
C ALA A 34 -11.07 -5.30 11.26
N LEU A 35 -9.96 -5.96 10.94
CA LEU A 35 -9.25 -6.86 11.85
C LEU A 35 -8.40 -6.05 12.84
N ASP A 36 -8.44 -6.40 14.12
CA ASP A 36 -7.75 -5.67 15.21
C ASP A 36 -6.24 -5.57 15.05
N ASN A 37 -5.65 -6.46 14.25
CA ASN A 37 -4.21 -6.53 14.00
C ASN A 37 -3.80 -5.99 12.62
N VAL A 38 -4.70 -5.32 11.91
CA VAL A 38 -4.45 -4.74 10.59
C VAL A 38 -4.61 -3.23 10.65
N THR A 39 -3.63 -2.50 10.14
CA THR A 39 -3.72 -1.06 9.93
C THR A 39 -3.52 -0.77 8.46
N LEU A 40 -4.59 -0.33 7.79
CA LEU A 40 -4.56 0.04 6.38
C LEU A 40 -4.47 1.56 6.24
N ARG A 41 -3.45 2.02 5.52
CA ARG A 41 -3.16 3.42 5.25
C ARG A 41 -3.08 3.67 3.75
N ALA A 42 -3.79 4.70 3.28
CA ALA A 42 -3.74 5.07 1.87
C ALA A 42 -2.58 6.05 1.63
N ILE A 43 -1.83 5.87 0.54
CA ILE A 43 -0.83 6.83 0.08
C ILE A 43 -1.48 7.76 -0.94
N PRO A 44 -1.39 9.09 -0.80
CA PRO A 44 -2.07 10.02 -1.68
C PRO A 44 -1.57 9.90 -3.12
N LYS A 45 -2.40 10.38 -4.06
CA LYS A 45 -1.94 10.58 -5.44
C LYS A 45 -1.03 11.78 -5.45
N THR A 46 0.26 11.53 -5.65
CA THR A 46 1.25 12.57 -5.92
C THR A 46 1.91 12.28 -7.27
N ASP A 47 2.38 13.34 -7.92
CA ASP A 47 3.23 13.22 -9.10
C ASP A 47 4.72 13.14 -8.72
N ASP A 48 5.04 13.35 -7.43
CA ASP A 48 6.36 13.09 -6.89
C ASP A 48 6.58 11.60 -6.69
N PHE A 49 7.82 11.18 -6.93
CA PHE A 49 8.26 9.82 -6.67
C PHE A 49 8.14 9.49 -5.18
N ASN A 50 7.56 8.32 -4.88
CA ASN A 50 7.57 7.75 -3.54
C ASN A 50 7.89 6.25 -3.58
N PRO A 51 8.27 5.64 -2.43
CA PRO A 51 8.67 4.24 -2.44
C PRO A 51 7.59 3.25 -2.88
N ALA A 52 6.30 3.58 -2.83
CA ALA A 52 5.24 2.71 -3.33
C ALA A 52 5.26 2.57 -4.86
N ASP A 53 5.91 3.50 -5.57
CA ASP A 53 6.08 3.43 -7.03
C ASP A 53 7.12 2.38 -7.47
N MET A 54 7.97 1.91 -6.55
CA MET A 54 9.04 0.93 -6.84
C MET A 54 8.54 -0.53 -6.86
N GLY A 55 7.24 -0.73 -6.69
CA GLY A 55 6.60 -2.04 -6.67
C GLY A 55 6.40 -2.60 -5.24
N PRO A 56 5.59 -3.67 -5.12
CA PRO A 56 5.21 -4.21 -3.82
C PRO A 56 6.37 -4.93 -3.13
N PHE A 57 6.44 -4.78 -1.82
CA PHE A 57 7.31 -5.56 -0.94
C PHE A 57 6.64 -5.77 0.42
N VAL A 58 7.13 -6.76 1.17
CA VAL A 58 6.75 -7.01 2.56
C VAL A 58 7.99 -6.93 3.42
N LEU A 59 7.98 -6.02 4.39
CA LEU A 59 8.99 -5.95 5.45
C LEU A 59 8.50 -6.79 6.63
N TYR A 60 9.28 -7.76 7.04
CA TYR A 60 9.03 -8.54 8.24
C TYR A 60 9.99 -8.08 9.33
N GLU A 61 9.41 -7.61 10.43
CA GLU A 61 10.12 -7.24 11.65
C GLU A 61 9.89 -8.28 12.74
N PHE A 62 10.93 -8.53 13.53
CA PHE A 62 10.91 -9.55 14.57
C PHE A 62 11.28 -8.93 15.91
N PRO A 63 10.68 -9.37 17.04
CA PRO A 63 11.11 -8.93 18.37
C PRO A 63 12.59 -9.20 18.65
N VAL A 64 13.12 -10.26 18.05
CA VAL A 64 14.54 -10.65 18.11
C VAL A 64 14.97 -11.10 16.71
N GLY A 65 15.98 -10.46 16.15
CA GLY A 65 16.53 -10.80 14.83
C GLY A 65 16.68 -9.58 13.93
N GLN A 66 17.26 -9.80 12.75
CA GLN A 66 17.33 -8.77 11.70
C GLN A 66 16.03 -8.81 10.86
N PRO A 67 15.53 -7.65 10.42
CA PRO A 67 14.38 -7.62 9.52
C PRO A 67 14.71 -8.31 8.20
N ILE A 68 13.68 -8.90 7.56
CA ILE A 68 13.80 -9.47 6.22
C ILE A 68 12.79 -8.80 5.30
N VAL A 69 13.14 -8.70 4.01
CA VAL A 69 12.28 -8.10 3.01
C VAL A 69 12.00 -9.12 1.92
N TYR A 70 10.72 -9.30 1.63
CA TYR A 70 10.24 -10.11 0.52
C TYR A 70 9.73 -9.21 -0.59
N PHE A 71 10.20 -9.44 -1.80
CA PHE A 71 9.66 -8.85 -3.01
C PHE A 71 8.82 -9.88 -3.75
N GLU A 72 7.74 -9.41 -4.36
CA GLU A 72 6.91 -10.22 -5.24
C GLU A 72 6.95 -9.70 -6.68
N PRO A 73 8.09 -9.82 -7.40
CA PRO A 73 8.12 -9.51 -8.82
C PRO A 73 7.29 -10.55 -9.58
N TYR A 74 6.68 -10.12 -10.68
CA TYR A 74 5.91 -11.01 -11.55
C TYR A 74 6.71 -12.27 -11.93
N GLY A 75 6.17 -13.44 -11.57
CA GLY A 75 6.76 -14.75 -11.88
C GLY A 75 7.95 -15.16 -11.01
N SER A 76 8.21 -14.50 -9.87
CA SER A 76 9.29 -14.88 -8.96
C SER A 76 9.02 -14.53 -7.50
N SER A 77 9.78 -15.15 -6.61
CA SER A 77 9.79 -14.87 -5.17
C SER A 77 11.22 -14.56 -4.78
N ASN A 78 11.48 -13.35 -4.25
CA ASN A 78 12.85 -12.91 -3.96
C ASN A 78 12.94 -12.28 -2.58
N PHE A 79 13.96 -12.68 -1.81
CA PHE A 79 14.32 -12.00 -0.57
C PHE A 79 15.45 -11.01 -0.81
N ALA A 80 15.37 -9.84 -0.17
CA ALA A 80 16.45 -8.86 -0.21
C ALA A 80 17.72 -9.44 0.42
N ARG A 81 18.87 -9.06 -0.14
CA ARG A 81 20.14 -9.29 0.57
C ARG A 81 20.21 -8.41 1.82
N PRO A 82 20.87 -8.84 2.91
CA PRO A 82 20.90 -8.08 4.17
C PRO A 82 21.30 -6.60 4.03
N GLN A 83 22.25 -6.29 3.14
CA GLN A 83 22.71 -4.92 2.91
C GLN A 83 21.68 -4.00 2.21
N ALA A 84 20.65 -4.57 1.57
CA ALA A 84 19.60 -3.81 0.90
C ALA A 84 18.47 -3.45 1.87
N VAL A 85 18.23 -4.26 2.90
CA VAL A 85 17.11 -4.12 3.85
C VAL A 85 16.98 -2.71 4.46
N PRO A 86 18.06 -2.00 4.86
CA PRO A 86 17.93 -0.65 5.40
C PRO A 86 17.22 0.34 4.46
N ALA A 87 17.33 0.15 3.13
CA ALA A 87 16.64 0.99 2.17
C ALA A 87 15.12 0.76 2.19
N GLN A 88 14.66 -0.48 2.39
CA GLN A 88 13.23 -0.77 2.51
C GLN A 88 12.64 -0.40 3.87
N VAL A 89 13.43 -0.46 4.95
CA VAL A 89 13.03 0.11 6.24
C VAL A 89 12.76 1.61 6.10
N ARG A 90 13.69 2.36 5.50
CA ARG A 90 13.47 3.79 5.20
C ARG A 90 12.31 4.04 4.25
N ALA A 91 12.06 3.14 3.32
CA ALA A 91 10.89 3.24 2.45
C ALA A 91 9.59 3.17 3.26
N VAL A 92 9.50 2.26 4.24
CA VAL A 92 8.34 2.18 5.13
C VAL A 92 8.18 3.47 5.92
N GLU A 93 9.25 3.98 6.54
CA GLU A 93 9.23 5.25 7.31
C GLU A 93 8.65 6.41 6.47
N VAL A 94 9.13 6.57 5.22
CA VAL A 94 8.61 7.58 4.29
C VAL A 94 7.12 7.35 3.99
N LEU A 95 6.70 6.11 3.77
CA LEU A 95 5.29 5.79 3.53
C LEU A 95 4.41 6.04 4.76
N GLU A 96 4.96 5.89 5.97
CA GLU A 96 4.26 6.23 7.22
C GLU A 96 4.01 7.73 7.31
N GLU A 97 5.02 8.55 7.01
CA GLU A 97 4.92 10.01 7.02
C GLU A 97 3.98 10.54 5.93
N MET A 98 3.94 9.88 4.76
CA MET A 98 3.08 10.27 3.64
C MET A 98 1.64 9.75 3.76
N ALA A 99 1.38 8.78 4.63
CA ALA A 99 0.09 8.14 4.74
C ALA A 99 -1.02 9.14 5.08
N MET A 100 -2.12 9.05 4.34
CA MET A 100 -3.33 9.83 4.59
C MET A 100 -3.98 9.40 5.90
N SER A 101 -4.57 10.37 6.61
CA SER A 101 -5.54 10.07 7.66
C SER A 101 -6.78 9.38 7.07
N PRO A 102 -7.56 8.65 7.89
CA PRO A 102 -8.79 8.00 7.43
C PRO A 102 -9.77 8.95 6.73
N ASP A 103 -9.93 10.17 7.25
CA ASP A 103 -10.82 11.20 6.68
C ASP A 103 -10.33 11.70 5.33
N GLU A 104 -9.02 11.90 5.18
CA GLU A 104 -8.42 12.29 3.90
C GLU A 104 -8.58 11.18 2.88
N ALA A 105 -8.34 9.93 3.25
CA ALA A 105 -8.51 8.79 2.37
C ALA A 105 -9.96 8.66 1.87
N HIS A 106 -10.93 8.84 2.76
CA HIS A 106 -12.35 8.85 2.40
C HIS A 106 -12.67 9.95 1.38
N ARG A 107 -12.20 11.19 1.61
CA ARG A 107 -12.38 12.30 0.65
C ARG A 107 -11.70 12.04 -0.69
N GLY A 108 -10.50 11.46 -0.67
CA GLY A 108 -9.72 11.13 -1.87
C GLY A 108 -10.48 10.22 -2.83
N CYS A 109 -11.15 9.19 -2.31
CA CYS A 109 -11.98 8.27 -3.10
C CYS A 109 -13.20 8.93 -3.77
N HIS A 110 -13.69 10.07 -3.24
CA HIS A 110 -14.87 10.76 -3.77
C HIS A 110 -14.53 11.87 -4.78
N HIS A 111 -13.28 12.35 -4.82
CA HIS A 111 -12.87 13.45 -5.68
C HIS A 111 -12.78 13.08 -7.17
N THR A 112 -12.62 11.81 -7.52
CA THR A 112 -12.47 11.36 -8.92
C THR A 112 -13.77 11.23 -9.71
N ASN A 113 -14.93 11.45 -9.11
CA ASN A 113 -16.22 11.39 -9.81
C ASN A 113 -16.61 12.70 -10.54
N GLY A 114 -15.69 13.68 -10.62
CA GLY A 114 -16.00 15.05 -11.06
C GLY A 114 -15.36 15.52 -12.37
N GLU A 115 -14.35 14.86 -12.92
CA GLU A 115 -13.64 15.37 -14.10
C GLU A 115 -13.65 14.35 -15.24
N THR A 116 -14.75 14.38 -16.00
CA THR A 116 -14.73 13.97 -17.40
C THR A 116 -14.72 15.24 -18.26
N THR A 117 -13.82 15.25 -19.26
CA THR A 117 -13.72 16.14 -20.43
C THR A 117 -13.05 17.52 -20.25
N PRO A 118 -12.36 18.04 -21.28
CA PRO A 118 -12.82 18.17 -22.67
C PRO A 118 -12.31 17.13 -23.68
#